data_AF-A0A522J5E0-F1
#
_entry.id   AF-A0A522J5E0-F1
#
_cell.length_a   1.000
_cell.length_b   1.000
_cell.length_c   1.000
_cell.angle_alpha   90.00
_cell.angle_beta   90.00
_cell.angle_gamma   90.00
#
_symmetry.space_group_name_H-M   'P 1'
#
loop_
_entity.id
_entity.type
_entity.pdbx_description
1 polymer ?
#
loop_
_entity_poly.entity_id
_entity_poly.type
_entity_poly.pdbx_seq_one_letter_code
_entity_poly.pdbx_strand_id
1 'polypeptide(L)'
;MCAATRKADQETTGSAIQPLARGLQVLALLSRNENLGFLQIQRACGLSKGTTARILQTLEREGWVSKCMVGSHYRLGAHAPTERTMAHAMAPAESLFL
;
A
#
# COMPACT_ATOMS: atom_id res chain seq x y z
N MET A 1 -12.98 -28.05 -3.79
CA MET A 1 -11.62 -27.59 -3.40
C MET A 1 -11.54 -26.11 -3.74
N CYS A 2 -11.34 -25.13 -2.84
CA CYS A 2 -10.94 -25.10 -1.44
C CYS A 2 -11.73 -24.00 -0.70
N ALA A 3 -11.79 -24.14 0.62
CA ALA A 3 -12.67 -23.43 1.55
C ALA A 3 -12.24 -22.00 1.90
N ALA A 4 -13.27 -21.18 2.11
CA ALA A 4 -13.46 -20.10 3.09
C ALA A 4 -12.28 -19.35 3.72
N THR A 5 -12.39 -18.02 3.71
CA THR A 5 -12.37 -17.24 4.96
C THR A 5 -13.38 -16.10 4.86
N ARG A 6 -14.54 -16.28 5.47
CA ARG A 6 -15.19 -15.21 6.22
C ARG A 6 -14.83 -15.45 7.69
N LYS A 7 -14.14 -14.49 8.30
CA LYS A 7 -13.89 -14.37 9.74
C LYS A 7 -13.35 -12.95 9.93
N ALA A 8 -13.77 -12.14 10.87
CA ALA A 8 -14.92 -12.02 11.75
C ALA A 8 -14.83 -10.58 12.27
N ASP A 9 -15.92 -10.03 12.79
CA ASP A 9 -15.92 -8.80 13.59
C ASP A 9 -15.29 -7.55 12.95
N GLN A 10 -16.13 -6.88 12.16
CA GLN A 10 -16.08 -5.42 12.08
C GLN A 10 -16.68 -4.85 13.39
N GLU A 11 -16.07 -5.18 14.54
CA GLU A 11 -16.39 -4.48 15.78
C GLU A 11 -15.86 -3.07 15.65
N THR A 12 -16.81 -2.14 15.65
CA THR A 12 -16.68 -0.79 15.16
C THR A 12 -15.93 0.05 16.20
N THR A 13 -14.60 0.03 16.11
CA THR A 13 -13.72 1.02 16.77
C THR A 13 -12.41 1.13 15.99
N GLY A 14 -12.31 2.12 15.10
CA GLY A 14 -11.04 2.70 14.62
C GLY A 14 -9.92 1.80 14.05
N SER A 15 -10.16 0.52 13.77
CA SER A 15 -9.10 -0.39 13.32
C SER A 15 -8.88 -0.26 11.81
N ALA A 16 -7.68 0.15 11.41
CA ALA A 16 -7.34 0.37 10.01
C ALA A 16 -7.54 -0.90 9.16
N ILE A 17 -8.14 -0.74 7.99
CA ILE A 17 -8.29 -1.83 7.01
C ILE A 17 -6.90 -2.28 6.57
N GLN A 18 -6.46 -3.46 7.03
CA GLN A 18 -5.07 -3.91 6.85
C GLN A 18 -4.60 -3.87 5.38
N PRO A 19 -5.36 -4.38 4.38
CA PRO A 19 -4.94 -4.27 2.98
C PRO A 19 -4.73 -2.82 2.51
N LEU A 20 -5.60 -1.90 2.95
CA LEU A 20 -5.50 -0.49 2.62
C LEU A 20 -4.28 0.16 3.27
N ALA A 21 -4.04 -0.13 4.55
CA ALA A 21 -2.86 0.34 5.28
C ALA A 21 -1.56 -0.12 4.59
N ARG A 22 -1.50 -1.36 4.10
CA ARG A 22 -0.36 -1.85 3.31
C ARG A 22 -0.22 -1.13 1.96
N GLY A 23 -1.33 -0.84 1.28
CA GLY A 23 -1.33 -0.05 0.04
C GLY A 23 -0.79 1.36 0.25
N LEU A 24 -1.25 2.05 1.30
CA LEU A 24 -0.78 3.38 1.68
C LEU A 24 0.71 3.40 2.03
N GLN A 25 1.19 2.38 2.73
CA GLN A 25 2.62 2.24 3.05
C GLN A 25 3.49 2.14 1.79
N VAL A 26 3.04 1.38 0.77
CA VAL A 26 3.75 1.28 -0.52
C VAL A 26 3.76 2.62 -1.24
N LEU A 27 2.62 3.31 -1.30
CA LEU A 27 2.56 4.64 -1.90
C LEU A 27 3.48 5.63 -1.18
N ALA A 28 3.51 5.62 0.15
CA ALA A 28 4.35 6.53 0.93
C ALA A 28 5.84 6.27 0.71
N LEU A 29 6.22 4.99 0.52
CA LEU A 29 7.57 4.62 0.15
C LEU A 29 7.96 5.17 -1.24
N LEU A 30 7.07 5.01 -2.24
CA LEU A 30 7.27 5.51 -3.60
C LEU A 30 7.22 7.03 -3.71
N SER A 31 6.54 7.72 -2.78
CA SER A 31 6.53 9.19 -2.70
C SER A 31 7.87 9.77 -2.28
N ARG A 32 8.64 9.03 -1.47
CA ARG A 32 9.95 9.47 -0.97
C ARG A 32 11.11 8.98 -1.82
N ASN A 33 10.88 7.98 -2.66
CA ASN A 33 11.92 7.32 -3.43
C ASN A 33 11.43 7.09 -4.85
N GLU A 34 12.11 7.69 -5.82
CA GLU A 34 11.84 7.45 -7.23
C GLU A 34 12.49 6.12 -7.67
N ASN A 35 11.85 5.43 -8.61
CA ASN A 35 12.39 4.23 -9.29
C ASN A 35 12.76 3.06 -8.36
N LEU A 36 11.88 2.66 -7.43
CA LEU A 36 12.12 1.48 -6.60
C LEU A 36 11.81 0.17 -7.33
N GLY A 37 12.72 -0.80 -7.22
CA GLY A 37 12.50 -2.15 -7.72
C GLY A 37 11.59 -2.98 -6.80
N PHE A 38 10.98 -4.03 -7.36
CA PHE A 38 10.05 -4.91 -6.63
C PHE A 38 10.61 -5.44 -5.30
N LEU A 39 11.85 -5.95 -5.30
CA LEU A 39 12.51 -6.49 -4.09
C LEU A 39 12.81 -5.42 -3.03
N GLN A 40 13.02 -4.17 -3.44
CA GLN A 40 13.25 -3.07 -2.50
C GLN A 40 11.93 -2.72 -1.79
N ILE A 41 10.83 -2.67 -2.54
CA ILE A 41 9.48 -2.44 -1.99
C ILE A 41 9.10 -3.55 -1.01
N GLN A 42 9.33 -4.81 -1.37
CA GLN A 42 9.06 -5.95 -0.48
C GLN A 42 9.78 -5.83 0.86
N ARG A 43 11.09 -5.51 0.81
CA ARG A 43 11.93 -5.41 2.00
C ARG A 43 11.56 -4.20 2.85
N ALA A 44 11.36 -3.05 2.23
CA ALA A 44 11.02 -1.81 2.94
C ALA A 44 9.63 -1.84 3.59
N CYS A 45 8.66 -2.52 2.98
CA CYS A 45 7.30 -2.64 3.53
C CYS A 45 7.06 -3.94 4.34
N GLY A 46 8.04 -4.85 4.39
CA GLY A 46 7.89 -6.14 5.06
C GLY A 46 6.77 -7.00 4.49
N LEU A 47 6.59 -7.00 3.16
CA LEU A 47 5.49 -7.66 2.47
C LEU A 47 5.93 -8.94 1.77
N SER A 48 5.04 -9.95 1.78
CA SER A 48 5.21 -11.16 0.98
C SER A 48 5.21 -10.84 -0.52
N LYS A 49 5.80 -11.72 -1.34
CA LYS A 49 5.82 -11.57 -2.80
C LYS A 49 4.41 -11.46 -3.38
N GLY A 50 3.49 -12.34 -2.94
CA GLY A 50 2.11 -12.36 -3.42
C GLY A 50 1.33 -11.10 -3.01
N THR A 51 1.51 -10.65 -1.77
CA THR A 51 0.86 -9.43 -1.26
C THR A 51 1.35 -8.19 -2.01
N THR A 52 2.66 -8.07 -2.20
CA THR A 52 3.27 -6.94 -2.92
C THR A 52 2.81 -6.90 -4.38
N ALA A 53 2.78 -8.04 -5.05
CA ALA A 53 2.31 -8.13 -6.43
C ALA A 53 0.84 -7.70 -6.58
N ARG A 54 -0.05 -8.15 -5.69
CA ARG A 54 -1.46 -7.77 -5.72
C ARG A 54 -1.68 -6.28 -5.44
N ILE A 55 -0.94 -5.71 -4.49
CA ILE A 55 -1.00 -4.28 -4.18
C ILE A 55 -0.54 -3.49 -5.40
N LEU A 56 0.67 -3.77 -5.92
CA LEU A 56 1.21 -3.03 -7.07
C LEU A 56 0.33 -3.15 -8.31
N GLN A 57 -0.20 -4.35 -8.61
CA GLN A 57 -1.14 -4.54 -9.71
C GLN A 57 -2.41 -3.69 -9.55
N THR A 58 -2.92 -3.58 -8.31
CA THR A 58 -4.10 -2.76 -8.02
C THR A 58 -3.77 -1.29 -8.22
N LEU A 59 -2.69 -0.80 -7.62
CA LEU A 59 -2.26 0.59 -7.72
C LEU A 59 -1.91 0.99 -9.17
N GLU A 60 -1.35 0.08 -9.95
CA GLU A 60 -1.06 0.27 -11.37
C GLU A 60 -2.34 0.38 -12.20
N ARG A 61 -3.32 -0.50 -11.95
CA ARG A 61 -4.62 -0.46 -12.63
C ARG A 61 -5.39 0.84 -12.34
N GLU A 62 -5.33 1.34 -11.12
CA GLU A 62 -5.94 2.63 -10.74
C GLU A 62 -5.11 3.85 -11.19
N GLY A 63 -3.95 3.65 -11.83
CA GLY A 63 -3.08 4.72 -12.34
C GLY A 63 -2.30 5.49 -11.27
N TRP A 64 -2.26 5.00 -10.03
CA TRP A 64 -1.52 5.63 -8.93
C TRP A 64 -0.04 5.26 -8.94
N VAL A 65 0.32 4.15 -9.56
CA VAL A 65 1.70 3.70 -9.74
C VAL A 65 1.92 3.38 -11.22
N SER A 66 3.12 3.65 -11.72
CA SER A 66 3.53 3.22 -13.05
C SER A 66 4.77 2.35 -12.96
N LYS A 67 4.78 1.25 -13.70
CA LYS A 67 5.95 0.39 -13.83
C LYS A 67 6.75 0.81 -15.07
N CYS A 68 8.04 1.09 -14.89
CA CYS A 68 8.94 1.26 -16.02
C CYS A 68 9.23 -0.12 -16.64
N MET A 69 8.97 -0.24 -17.94
CA MET A 69 9.22 -1.47 -18.70
C MET A 69 10.72 -1.79 -18.81
N VAL A 70 11.56 -0.76 -18.76
CA VAL A 70 13.02 -0.88 -18.71
C VAL A 70 13.45 -0.89 -17.24
N GLY A 71 13.85 -2.06 -16.73
CA GLY A 71 14.41 -2.23 -15.38
C GLY A 71 13.43 -2.65 -14.27
N SER A 72 12.12 -2.81 -14.54
CA SER A 72 11.13 -3.24 -13.53
C SER A 72 11.11 -2.38 -12.26
N HIS A 73 11.30 -1.07 -12.44
CA HIS A 73 11.17 -0.09 -11.37
C HIS A 73 9.74 0.47 -11.33
N TYR A 74 9.30 0.84 -10.14
CA TYR A 74 8.00 1.45 -9.89
C TYR A 74 8.19 2.91 -9.49
N ARG A 75 7.27 3.76 -9.96
CA ARG A 75 7.17 5.19 -9.65
C ARG A 75 5.73 5.56 -9.35
N LEU A 76 5.50 6.66 -8.65
CA LEU A 76 4.16 7.23 -8.57
C LEU A 76 3.69 7.69 -9.95
N GLY A 77 2.44 7.37 -10.25
CA GLY A 77 1.73 7.86 -11.43
C GLY A 77 1.22 9.28 -11.22
N ALA A 78 0.88 9.97 -12.31
CA ALA A 78 0.39 11.35 -12.26
C ALA A 78 -0.95 11.51 -11.49
N HIS A 79 -1.69 10.42 -11.32
CA HIS A 79 -2.96 10.40 -10.58
C HIS A 79 -2.80 9.98 -9.10
N ALA A 80 -1.56 9.80 -8.62
CA ALA A 80 -1.33 9.46 -7.23
C ALA A 80 -1.90 10.55 -6.30
N PRO A 81 -2.55 10.18 -5.18
CA PRO A 81 -2.93 11.15 -4.17
C PRO A 81 -1.68 11.89 -3.68
N THR A 82 -1.80 13.20 -3.48
CA THR A 82 -0.69 14.01 -2.97
C THR A 82 -0.25 13.53 -1.58
N GLU A 83 1.02 13.75 -1.26
CA GLU A 83 1.62 13.37 0.03
C GLU A 83 0.78 13.86 1.23
N ARG A 84 0.19 15.06 1.12
CA ARG A 84 -0.69 15.64 2.14
C ARG A 84 -1.95 14.82 2.40
N THR A 85 -2.57 14.27 1.35
CA THR A 85 -3.75 13.40 1.46
C THR A 85 -3.38 12.06 2.10
N MET A 86 -2.21 11.55 1.76
CA MET A 86 -1.71 10.28 2.30
C MET A 86 -1.30 10.39 3.78
N ALA A 87 -0.72 11.53 4.18
CA ALA A 87 -0.37 11.81 5.57
C ALA A 87 -1.60 11.80 6.50
N HIS A 88 -2.74 12.31 6.03
CA HIS A 88 -4.00 12.20 6.75
C HIS A 88 -4.51 10.76 6.89
N ALA A 89 -4.35 9.93 5.84
CA ALA A 89 -4.76 8.53 5.87
C ALA A 89 -3.85 7.63 6.73
N MET A 90 -2.61 8.06 6.95
CA MET A 90 -1.61 7.37 7.79
C MET A 90 -1.45 8.00 9.19
N ALA A 91 -2.17 9.08 9.49
CA ALA A 91 -2.17 9.66 10.83
C ALA A 91 -2.63 8.59 11.83
N PRO A 92 -1.87 8.34 12.90
CA PRO A 92 -2.17 7.25 13.79
C PRO A 92 -3.49 7.55 14.54
N ALA A 93 -4.32 6.53 14.67
CA ALA A 93 -5.35 6.47 15.70
C ALA A 93 -4.74 6.33 17.12
N GLU A 94 -3.58 6.94 17.38
CA GLU A 94 -2.87 6.92 18.67
C GLU A 94 -3.13 8.22 19.42
N SER A 95 -4.40 8.52 19.70
CA SER A 95 -4.77 9.57 20.66
C SER A 95 -5.95 9.16 21.54
N LEU A 96 -6.26 7.86 21.62
CA LEU A 96 -7.31 7.33 22.50
C LEU A 96 -6.76 6.23 23.41
N PHE A 97 -5.65 6.52 24.08
CA PHE A 97 -5.19 5.81 25.27
C PHE A 97 -4.48 6.82 26.19
N LEU A 98 -5.26 7.75 26.75
CA LEU A 98 -5.01 8.45 28.00
C LEU A 98 -6.34 8.98 28.55
#